data_AF-A0A7W1P660-F1
#
_entry.id   AF-A0A7W1P660-F1
#
_cell.length_a   1.000
_cell.length_b   1.000
_cell.length_c   1.000
_cell.angle_alpha   90.00
_cell.angle_beta   90.00
_cell.angle_gamma   90.00
#
_symmetry.space_group_name_H-M   'P 1'
#
loop_
_entity.id
_entity.type
_entity.pdbx_description
1 polymer ?
#
loop_
_entity_poly.entity_id
_entity_poly.type
_entity_poly.pdbx_seq_one_letter_code
_entity_poly.pdbx_strand_id
1 'polypeptide(L)'
;MDLARVGAVLGGTPVRTPFGDCLVVDRRYEGSRLHGSVRIEDCEVKDGEGLALLDPALSSRGFCLDPEGPQKTVFLDLETTGLSGGAGTVAFLVGCGYFDLGAFQVRQFLLTSHASERAQLAAVAEFFGDCDLIVTYNGKTFDVPVMETRWAFHRMEMPLAGIPHFDM
;
A
#
# COMPACT_ATOMS: atom_id res chain seq x y z
N MET A 1 20.01 -9.36 12.30
CA MET A 1 20.32 -8.96 10.90
C MET A 1 20.75 -7.50 10.92
N ASP A 2 21.80 -7.14 10.18
CA ASP A 2 22.22 -5.74 10.05
C ASP A 2 21.35 -5.03 9.00
N LEU A 3 20.39 -4.24 9.48
CA LEU A 3 19.43 -3.54 8.63
C LEU A 3 20.09 -2.45 7.77
N ALA A 4 21.17 -1.84 8.24
CA ALA A 4 21.90 -0.84 7.49
C ALA A 4 22.57 -1.46 6.26
N ARG A 5 23.16 -2.65 6.42
CA ARG A 5 23.77 -3.39 5.31
C ARG A 5 22.75 -3.87 4.28
N VAL A 6 21.60 -4.40 4.71
CA VAL A 6 20.53 -4.82 3.80
C VAL A 6 19.92 -3.62 3.08
N GLY A 7 19.71 -2.51 3.81
CA GLY A 7 19.27 -1.25 3.24
C GLY A 7 20.22 -0.74 2.15
N ALA A 8 21.54 -0.76 2.39
CA ALA A 8 22.52 -0.34 1.39
C ALA A 8 22.46 -1.16 0.08
N VAL A 9 22.16 -2.45 0.16
CA VAL A 9 22.05 -3.33 -1.03
C VAL A 9 20.74 -3.09 -1.79
N LEU A 10 19.63 -2.95 -1.07
CA LEU A 10 18.30 -2.79 -1.68
C LEU A 10 17.96 -1.34 -2.05
N GLY A 11 18.76 -0.38 -1.57
CA GLY A 11 18.43 1.05 -1.60
C GLY A 11 17.33 1.41 -0.61
N GLY A 12 17.26 0.70 0.52
CA GLY A 12 16.27 0.93 1.58
C GLY A 12 16.85 1.60 2.82
N THR A 13 15.97 2.20 3.62
CA THR A 13 16.27 2.88 4.87
C THR A 13 15.53 2.22 6.03
N PRO A 14 16.19 1.95 7.16
CA PRO A 14 15.48 1.56 8.38
C PRO A 14 14.59 2.70 8.87
N VAL A 15 13.30 2.43 9.04
CA VAL A 15 12.31 3.33 9.64
C VAL A 15 12.00 2.82 11.04
N ARG A 16 12.11 3.72 12.02
CA ARG A 16 11.87 3.39 13.42
C ARG A 16 10.40 3.53 13.75
N THR A 17 9.83 2.50 14.36
CA THR A 17 8.45 2.49 14.88
C THR A 17 8.46 2.27 16.39
N PRO A 18 7.33 2.45 17.09
CA PRO A 18 7.22 2.11 18.51
C PRO A 18 7.53 0.63 18.84
N PHE A 19 7.51 -0.26 17.84
CA PHE A 19 7.70 -1.71 18.02
C PHE A 19 9.03 -2.23 17.46
N GLY A 20 9.94 -1.34 17.08
CA GLY A 20 11.23 -1.66 16.48
C GLY A 20 11.39 -1.09 15.07
N ASP A 21 12.40 -1.58 14.36
CA ASP A 21 12.75 -1.08 13.03
C ASP A 21 12.08 -1.91 11.92
N CYS A 22 11.62 -1.22 10.88
CA CYS A 22 11.14 -1.77 9.61
C CYS A 22 12.06 -1.29 8.49
N LEU A 23 12.39 -2.14 7.52
CA LEU A 23 13.13 -1.71 6.34
C LEU A 23 12.17 -1.22 5.26
N VAL A 24 12.35 0.02 4.81
CA VAL A 24 11.54 0.65 3.77
C VAL A 24 12.38 0.94 2.54
N VAL A 25 11.87 0.62 1.36
CA VAL A 25 12.49 0.97 0.06
C VAL A 25 11.56 1.92 -0.68
N ASP A 26 12.05 3.11 -1.00
CA ASP A 26 11.32 4.11 -1.76
C ASP A 26 11.90 4.21 -3.19
N ARG A 27 11.01 4.27 -4.18
CA ARG A 27 11.35 4.49 -5.59
C ARG A 27 10.42 5.55 -6.16
N ARG A 28 10.99 6.43 -6.98
CA ARG A 28 10.25 7.46 -7.71
C ARG A 28 10.35 7.20 -9.21
N TYR A 29 9.23 7.34 -9.90
CA TYR A 29 9.12 7.26 -11.35
C TYR A 29 8.54 8.59 -11.85
N GLU A 30 9.37 9.36 -12.58
CA GLU A 30 8.93 10.65 -13.12
C GLU A 30 7.73 10.48 -14.06
N GLY A 31 6.80 11.43 -14.02
CA GLY A 31 5.56 11.39 -14.82
C GLY A 31 5.80 11.24 -16.32
N SER A 32 6.84 11.89 -16.84
CA SER A 32 7.24 11.81 -18.25
C SER A 32 7.87 10.48 -18.67
N ARG A 33 8.21 9.59 -17.71
CA ARG A 33 8.77 8.28 -18.01
C ARG A 33 7.72 7.42 -18.73
N LEU A 34 8.16 6.71 -19.76
CA LEU A 34 7.33 5.73 -20.46
C LEU A 34 7.34 4.38 -19.73
N HIS A 35 6.16 3.79 -19.57
CA HIS A 35 5.94 2.39 -19.24
C HIS A 35 5.23 1.71 -20.41
N GLY A 36 5.98 0.96 -21.21
CA GLY A 36 5.51 0.52 -22.53
C GLY A 36 5.26 1.72 -23.44
N SER A 37 4.01 1.94 -23.85
CA SER A 37 3.60 3.05 -24.71
C SER A 37 2.89 4.20 -23.98
N VAL A 38 2.79 4.14 -22.65
CA VAL A 38 2.03 5.12 -21.84
C VAL A 38 2.99 5.89 -20.95
N ARG A 39 2.78 7.20 -20.76
CA ARG A 39 3.53 7.98 -19.75
C ARG A 39 2.95 7.71 -18.37
N ILE A 40 3.79 7.65 -17.35
CA ILE A 40 3.35 7.37 -15.98
C ILE A 40 2.26 8.37 -15.52
N GLU A 41 2.42 9.66 -15.81
CA GLU A 41 1.43 10.70 -15.47
C GLU A 41 0.06 10.51 -16.13
N ASP A 42 0.00 9.80 -17.26
CA ASP A 42 -1.26 9.51 -17.95
C ASP A 42 -2.04 8.39 -17.24
N CYS A 43 -1.44 7.70 -16.26
CA CYS A 43 -2.07 6.68 -15.44
C CYS A 43 -2.62 7.21 -14.09
N GLU A 44 -2.44 8.49 -13.79
CA GLU A 44 -2.97 9.10 -12.57
C GLU A 44 -4.51 9.13 -12.59
N VAL A 45 -5.13 8.66 -11.51
CA VAL A 45 -6.58 8.71 -11.34
C VAL A 45 -6.98 10.11 -10.90
N LYS A 46 -7.54 10.91 -11.81
CA LYS A 46 -7.86 12.32 -11.59
C LYS A 46 -9.30 12.57 -11.14
N ASP A 47 -10.21 11.65 -11.44
CA ASP A 47 -11.60 11.72 -11.04
C ASP A 47 -12.13 10.35 -10.64
N GLY A 48 -13.18 10.36 -9.81
CA GLY A 48 -13.81 9.16 -9.29
C GLY A 48 -14.92 8.62 -10.19
N GLU A 49 -15.31 9.34 -11.26
CA GLU A 49 -16.47 8.98 -12.08
C GLU A 49 -16.24 7.68 -12.84
N GLY A 50 -15.05 7.50 -13.41
CA GLY A 50 -14.68 6.25 -14.08
C GLY A 50 -14.71 5.05 -13.14
N LEU A 51 -14.20 5.22 -11.91
CA LEU A 51 -14.20 4.18 -10.89
C LEU A 51 -15.62 3.86 -10.39
N ALA A 52 -16.43 4.89 -10.17
CA ALA A 52 -17.84 4.78 -9.79
C ALA A 52 -18.69 4.02 -10.82
N LEU A 53 -18.36 4.14 -12.12
CA LEU A 53 -19.01 3.38 -13.17
C LEU A 53 -18.68 1.89 -13.10
N LEU A 54 -17.42 1.56 -12.75
CA LEU A 54 -16.92 0.19 -12.67
C LEU A 54 -17.31 -0.50 -11.35
N ASP A 55 -17.34 0.24 -10.25
CA ASP A 55 -17.81 -0.22 -8.93
C ASP A 55 -18.84 0.77 -8.34
N PRO A 56 -20.14 0.56 -8.60
CA PRO A 56 -21.21 1.43 -8.07
C PRO A 56 -21.26 1.52 -6.54
N ALA A 57 -20.62 0.58 -5.82
CA ALA A 57 -20.55 0.63 -4.37
C ALA A 57 -19.76 1.87 -3.89
N LEU A 58 -18.80 2.36 -4.68
CA LEU A 58 -18.06 3.58 -4.39
C LEU A 58 -19.00 4.79 -4.34
N SER A 59 -19.88 4.95 -5.34
CA SER A 59 -20.87 6.04 -5.38
C SER A 59 -21.83 6.02 -4.19
N SER A 60 -22.32 4.82 -3.83
CA SER A 60 -23.26 4.67 -2.71
C SER A 60 -22.66 5.02 -1.35
N ARG A 61 -21.32 5.00 -1.23
CA ARG A 61 -20.59 5.39 -0.01
C ARG A 61 -20.30 6.89 0.06
N GLY A 62 -20.81 7.69 -0.89
CA GLY A 62 -20.53 9.12 -0.98
C GLY A 62 -19.07 9.42 -1.35
N PHE A 63 -18.36 8.44 -1.91
CA PHE A 63 -17.01 8.64 -2.41
C PHE A 63 -17.06 9.60 -3.59
N CYS A 64 -16.34 10.71 -3.45
CA CYS A 64 -16.06 11.64 -4.54
C CYS A 64 -14.59 12.03 -4.43
N LEU A 65 -13.88 11.91 -5.55
CA LEU A 65 -12.58 12.52 -5.69
C LEU A 65 -12.84 14.00 -6.00
N ASP A 66 -12.57 14.87 -5.03
CA ASP A 66 -12.36 16.32 -5.23
C ASP A 66 -11.22 16.55 -6.23
N PRO A 67 -11.48 17.05 -7.44
CA PRO A 67 -10.46 17.29 -8.45
C PRO A 67 -9.44 18.36 -8.06
N GLU A 68 -9.77 19.20 -7.06
CA GLU A 68 -8.93 20.32 -6.61
C GLU A 68 -8.27 20.04 -5.24
N GLY A 69 -8.66 18.95 -4.57
CA GLY A 69 -8.15 18.54 -3.26
C GLY A 69 -6.98 17.57 -3.35
N PRO A 70 -6.05 17.56 -2.38
CA PRO A 70 -5.03 16.53 -2.31
C PRO A 70 -5.69 15.19 -2.03
N GLN A 71 -5.44 14.20 -2.90
CA GLN A 71 -5.92 12.83 -2.73
C GLN A 71 -4.80 11.83 -2.83
N LYS A 72 -4.81 10.89 -1.90
CA LYS A 72 -3.89 9.78 -1.88
C LYS A 72 -4.61 8.50 -2.23
N THR A 73 -4.71 8.24 -3.53
CA THR A 73 -5.04 6.91 -4.05
C THR A 73 -3.82 6.00 -3.91
N VAL A 74 -3.97 4.92 -3.15
CA VAL A 74 -2.91 3.93 -2.90
C VAL A 74 -3.21 2.63 -3.63
N PHE A 75 -2.31 2.24 -4.53
CA PHE A 75 -2.28 0.92 -5.14
C PHE A 75 -1.54 -0.03 -4.20
N LEU A 76 -2.23 -1.04 -3.67
CA LEU A 76 -1.69 -2.00 -2.72
C LEU A 76 -1.49 -3.36 -3.41
N ASP A 77 -0.33 -3.96 -3.15
CA ASP A 77 0.02 -5.32 -3.58
C ASP A 77 0.90 -5.98 -2.50
N LEU A 78 0.71 -7.28 -2.26
CA LEU A 78 1.46 -8.03 -1.27
C LEU A 78 2.24 -9.19 -1.88
N GLU A 79 3.47 -9.36 -1.40
CA GLU A 79 4.18 -10.63 -1.54
C GLU A 79 4.10 -11.39 -0.22
N THR A 80 3.61 -12.63 -0.28
CA THR A 80 3.30 -13.42 0.91
C THR A 80 3.99 -14.78 0.89
N THR A 81 4.14 -15.38 2.07
CA THR A 81 4.75 -16.73 2.20
C THR A 81 3.86 -17.88 1.70
N GLY A 82 2.61 -17.62 1.31
CA GLY A 82 1.70 -18.67 0.86
C GLY A 82 0.36 -18.15 0.35
N LEU A 83 -0.32 -18.99 -0.44
CA LEU A 83 -1.49 -18.60 -1.24
C LEU A 83 -2.85 -18.74 -0.52
N SER A 84 -2.89 -19.30 0.69
CA SER A 84 -4.14 -19.69 1.35
C SER A 84 -4.63 -18.74 2.45
N GLY A 85 -3.95 -17.61 2.68
CA GLY A 85 -4.37 -16.57 3.65
C GLY A 85 -4.50 -17.03 5.11
N GLY A 86 -4.05 -18.24 5.44
CA GLY A 86 -4.17 -18.80 6.80
C GLY A 86 -3.27 -18.09 7.80
N ALA A 87 -3.41 -18.43 9.10
CA ALA A 87 -2.68 -17.77 10.19
C ALA A 87 -1.13 -17.81 10.09
N GLY A 88 -0.57 -18.70 9.26
CA GLY A 88 0.85 -18.78 8.97
C GLY A 88 1.33 -17.96 7.75
N THR A 89 0.40 -17.42 6.95
CA THR A 89 0.73 -16.52 5.84
C THR A 89 1.10 -15.16 6.40
N VAL A 90 2.28 -14.66 6.02
CA VAL A 90 2.76 -13.32 6.37
C VAL A 90 3.10 -12.56 5.09
N ALA A 91 2.83 -11.25 5.08
CA ALA A 91 3.26 -10.37 4.01
C ALA A 91 4.73 -10.00 4.23
N PHE A 92 5.64 -10.65 3.52
CA PHE A 92 7.06 -10.34 3.67
C PHE A 92 7.46 -9.07 2.91
N LEU A 93 6.62 -8.63 1.97
CA LEU A 93 6.71 -7.33 1.33
C LEU A 93 5.30 -6.75 1.20
N VAL A 94 5.12 -5.53 1.68
CA VAL A 94 3.92 -4.73 1.46
C VAL A 94 4.28 -3.61 0.49
N GLY A 95 3.74 -3.64 -0.71
CA GLY A 95 3.98 -2.65 -1.76
C GLY A 95 2.85 -1.62 -1.81
N CYS A 96 3.22 -0.34 -1.76
CA CYS A 96 2.28 0.77 -1.88
C CYS A 96 2.74 1.70 -3.01
N GLY A 97 1.94 1.80 -4.06
CA GLY A 97 2.09 2.78 -5.14
C GLY A 97 1.15 3.97 -4.94
N TYR A 98 1.59 5.19 -5.23
CA TYR A 98 0.72 6.37 -5.20
C TYR A 98 1.29 7.48 -6.08
N PHE A 99 0.43 8.37 -6.58
CA PHE A 99 0.87 9.56 -7.29
C PHE A 99 1.15 10.70 -6.32
N ASP A 100 2.23 11.42 -6.58
CA ASP A 100 2.60 12.65 -5.87
C ASP A 100 3.20 13.64 -6.88
N LEU A 101 2.50 14.75 -7.09
CA LEU A 101 2.87 15.82 -8.03
C LEU A 101 3.20 15.27 -9.44
N GLY A 102 2.34 14.39 -9.97
CA GLY A 102 2.46 13.80 -11.31
C GLY A 102 3.51 12.69 -11.45
N ALA A 103 4.28 12.39 -10.40
CA ALA A 103 5.21 11.27 -10.38
C ALA A 103 4.65 10.11 -9.56
N PHE A 104 4.94 8.89 -10.01
CA PHE A 104 4.54 7.70 -9.28
C PHE A 104 5.60 7.31 -8.25
N GLN A 105 5.18 7.28 -6.98
CA GLN A 105 5.96 6.82 -5.86
C GLN A 105 5.65 5.35 -5.59
N VAL A 106 6.67 4.56 -5.31
CA VAL A 106 6.54 3.19 -4.81
C VAL A 106 7.27 3.10 -3.49
N ARG A 107 6.54 2.75 -2.43
CA ARG A 107 7.07 2.45 -1.10
C ARG A 107 6.87 0.98 -0.79
N GLN A 108 7.94 0.29 -0.43
CA GLN A 108 7.91 -1.13 -0.07
C GLN A 108 8.35 -1.31 1.38
N PHE A 109 7.52 -1.97 2.19
CA PHE A 109 7.86 -2.32 3.58
C PHE A 109 8.27 -3.78 3.63
N LEU A 110 9.53 -4.05 3.95
CA LEU A 110 10.09 -5.40 3.97
C LEU A 110 10.09 -5.98 5.38
N LEU A 111 9.67 -7.25 5.48
CA LEU A 111 9.78 -8.04 6.69
C LEU A 111 11.20 -8.58 6.82
N THR A 112 11.92 -8.06 7.81
CA THR A 112 13.34 -8.37 8.02
C THR A 112 13.55 -9.57 8.93
N SER A 113 12.52 -9.92 9.71
CA SER A 113 12.41 -11.14 10.51
C SER A 113 10.97 -11.26 10.99
N HIS A 114 10.51 -12.47 11.35
CA HIS A 114 9.17 -12.66 11.94
C HIS A 114 8.95 -11.79 13.19
N ALA A 115 9.99 -11.57 14.01
CA ALA A 115 9.91 -10.72 15.20
C ALA A 115 9.71 -9.23 14.86
N SER A 116 10.06 -8.81 13.64
CA SER A 116 9.92 -7.44 13.15
C SER A 116 8.55 -7.15 12.54
N GLU A 117 7.65 -8.14 12.45
CA GLU A 117 6.36 -7.98 11.79
C GLU A 117 5.51 -6.85 12.40
N ARG A 118 5.47 -6.76 13.73
CA ARG A 118 4.73 -5.68 14.40
C ARG A 118 5.24 -4.29 14.04
N ALA A 119 6.55 -4.14 13.84
CA ALA A 119 7.15 -2.90 13.39
C ALA A 119 6.78 -2.58 11.94
N GLN A 120 6.80 -3.58 11.05
CA GLN A 120 6.34 -3.43 9.67
C GLN A 120 4.87 -3.01 9.59
N LEU A 121 3.99 -3.71 10.31
CA LEU A 121 2.56 -3.40 10.36
C LEU A 121 2.27 -1.99 10.89
N ALA A 122 3.08 -1.49 11.82
CA ALA A 122 2.95 -0.14 12.34
C ALA A 122 3.37 0.91 11.31
N ALA A 123 4.48 0.69 10.61
CA ALA A 123 4.93 1.58 9.54
C ALA A 123 3.93 1.61 8.36
N VAL A 124 3.33 0.47 8.04
CA VAL A 124 2.26 0.39 7.03
C VAL A 124 1.03 1.16 7.51
N ALA A 125 0.58 0.97 8.75
CA ALA A 125 -0.57 1.68 9.28
C ALA A 125 -0.39 3.19 9.30
N GLU A 126 0.79 3.68 9.69
CA GLU A 126 1.14 5.10 9.63
C GLU A 126 1.06 5.65 8.20
N PHE A 127 1.52 4.88 7.20
CA PHE A 127 1.47 5.29 5.80
C PHE A 127 0.04 5.45 5.26
N PHE A 128 -0.92 4.67 5.76
CA PHE A 128 -2.32 4.75 5.35
C PHE A 128 -3.12 5.85 6.05
N GLY A 129 -2.53 6.59 7.00
CA GLY A 129 -3.24 7.61 7.80
C GLY A 129 -3.97 8.69 7.00
N ASP A 130 -3.44 9.04 5.82
CA ASP A 130 -4.03 10.03 4.90
C ASP A 130 -4.46 9.39 3.57
N CYS A 131 -4.90 8.13 3.58
CA CYS A 131 -5.33 7.42 2.36
C CYS A 131 -6.84 7.57 2.11
N ASP A 132 -7.19 8.03 0.91
CA ASP A 132 -8.58 8.29 0.52
C ASP A 132 -9.21 7.14 -0.28
N LEU A 133 -8.39 6.37 -0.99
CA LEU A 133 -8.83 5.26 -1.82
C LEU A 133 -7.74 4.19 -1.88
N ILE A 134 -8.15 2.94 -1.71
CA ILE A 134 -7.31 1.77 -1.95
C ILE A 134 -7.70 1.17 -3.31
N VAL A 135 -6.70 0.85 -4.12
CA VAL A 135 -6.85 0.11 -5.37
C VAL A 135 -6.03 -1.18 -5.26
N THR A 136 -6.66 -2.31 -5.59
CA THR A 136 -5.98 -3.62 -5.64
C THR A 136 -6.40 -4.40 -6.87
N TYR A 137 -5.72 -5.53 -7.11
CA TYR A 137 -6.13 -6.56 -8.04
C TYR A 137 -6.47 -7.84 -7.26
N ASN A 138 -7.75 -8.23 -7.24
CA ASN A 138 -8.26 -9.32 -6.40
C ASN A 138 -7.94 -9.19 -4.88
N GLY A 139 -7.70 -7.97 -4.39
CA GLY A 139 -7.25 -7.71 -3.03
C GLY A 139 -8.36 -7.72 -1.98
N LYS A 140 -9.65 -7.61 -2.36
CA LYS A 140 -10.77 -7.84 -1.42
C LYS A 140 -10.81 -9.29 -0.95
N THR A 141 -10.30 -10.23 -1.75
CA THR A 141 -10.30 -11.66 -1.41
C THR A 141 -8.97 -12.15 -0.84
N PHE A 142 -7.90 -11.37 -0.98
CA PHE A 142 -6.55 -11.78 -0.59
C PHE A 142 -5.79 -10.74 0.26
N ASP A 143 -5.32 -9.65 -0.34
CA ASP A 143 -4.39 -8.71 0.29
C ASP A 143 -4.94 -8.10 1.58
N VAL A 144 -6.16 -7.55 1.51
CA VAL A 144 -6.80 -6.88 2.66
C VAL A 144 -7.11 -7.89 3.78
N PRO A 145 -7.72 -9.07 3.51
CA PRO A 145 -7.91 -10.11 4.53
C PRO A 145 -6.60 -10.61 5.18
N VAL A 146 -5.52 -10.76 4.41
CA VAL A 146 -4.20 -11.15 4.95
C VAL A 146 -3.73 -10.10 5.95
N MET A 147 -3.72 -8.83 5.56
CA MET A 147 -3.26 -7.73 6.43
C MET A 147 -4.15 -7.56 7.66
N GLU A 148 -5.49 -7.64 7.51
CA GLU A 148 -6.44 -7.63 8.62
C GLU A 148 -6.12 -8.71 9.66
N THR A 149 -5.88 -9.95 9.19
CA THR A 149 -5.48 -11.06 10.06
C THR A 149 -4.16 -10.77 10.77
N ARG A 150 -3.18 -10.14 10.10
CA ARG A 150 -1.88 -9.79 10.70
C ARG A 150 -2.02 -8.70 11.76
N TRP A 151 -2.77 -7.63 11.50
CA TRP A 151 -3.05 -6.59 12.50
C TRP A 151 -3.79 -7.18 13.70
N ALA A 152 -4.82 -8.00 13.47
CA ALA A 152 -5.56 -8.67 14.53
C ALA A 152 -4.67 -9.57 15.41
N PHE A 153 -3.78 -10.36 14.79
CA PHE A 153 -2.81 -11.21 15.49
C PHE A 153 -1.90 -10.39 16.43
N HIS A 154 -1.45 -9.21 16.00
CA HIS A 154 -0.64 -8.28 16.80
C HIS A 154 -1.44 -7.35 17.70
N ARG A 155 -2.78 -7.49 17.74
CA ARG A 155 -3.72 -6.63 18.48
C ARG A 155 -3.59 -5.15 18.10
N MET A 156 -3.46 -4.90 16.81
CA MET A 156 -3.39 -3.57 16.22
C MET A 156 -4.70 -3.25 15.53
N GLU A 157 -5.06 -1.97 15.49
CA GLU A 157 -6.22 -1.51 14.72
C GLU A 157 -5.91 -1.62 13.22
N MET A 158 -6.95 -1.98 12.44
CA MET A 158 -6.85 -2.04 10.98
C MET A 158 -6.98 -0.62 10.41
N PRO A 159 -5.91 -0.07 9.79
CA PRO A 159 -5.91 1.31 9.29
C PRO A 159 -6.79 1.47 8.03
N LEU A 160 -7.15 0.37 7.38
CA LEU A 160 -7.93 0.37 6.14
C LEU A 160 -9.45 0.38 6.40
N ALA A 161 -9.88 0.33 7.66
CA ALA A 161 -11.28 0.27 8.02
C ALA A 161 -12.00 1.55 7.58
N GLY A 162 -13.00 1.41 6.72
CA GLY A 162 -13.81 2.53 6.22
C GLY A 162 -13.22 3.26 5.02
N ILE A 163 -11.96 2.98 4.64
CA ILE A 163 -11.39 3.53 3.40
C ILE A 163 -12.12 2.91 2.20
N PRO A 164 -12.60 3.71 1.23
CA PRO A 164 -13.09 3.23 -0.04
C PRO A 164 -12.07 2.29 -0.71
N HIS A 165 -12.57 1.21 -1.31
CA HIS A 165 -11.73 0.16 -1.89
C HIS A 165 -12.27 -0.25 -3.25
N PHE A 166 -11.54 0.15 -4.30
CA PHE A 166 -11.74 -0.35 -5.66
C PHE A 166 -10.89 -1.61 -5.86
N ASP A 167 -11.52 -2.68 -6.34
CA ASP A 167 -10.83 -3.93 -6.60
C ASP A 167 -11.12 -4.36 -8.03
N MET A 168 -10.05 -4.62 -8.78
CA MET A 168 -10.09 -5.00 -10.19
C MET A 168 -10.30 -6.49 -10.42
#